data_AF-A0A0B1Y9H4-F1
#
_entry.id   AF-A0A0B1Y9H4-F1
#
_cell.length_a   1.000
_cell.length_b   1.000
_cell.length_c   1.000
_cell.angle_alpha   90.00
_cell.angle_beta   90.00
_cell.angle_gamma   90.00
#
_symmetry.space_group_name_H-M   'P 1'
#
loop_
_entity.id
_entity.type
_entity.pdbx_description
1 polymer ?
#
loop_
_entity_poly.entity_id
_entity_poly.type
_entity_poly.pdbx_seq_one_letter_code
_entity_poly.pdbx_strand_id
1 'polypeptide(L)'
;MKEPPTFPDLRRYQAHADLFDKLSKLRAFLSMLHAGGFEHFRALEEARQAEILWTCLDYAEGAYTALTIWDGIDTQEGADLH
;
A
#
# COMPACT_ATOMS: atom_id res chain seq x y z
N MET A 1 16.54 -27.10 -22.75
CA MET A 1 16.13 -26.41 -21.51
C MET A 1 16.70 -25.00 -21.57
N LYS A 2 15.87 -23.97 -21.70
CA LYS A 2 16.33 -22.58 -21.52
C LYS A 2 16.43 -22.36 -20.01
N GLU A 3 17.60 -21.98 -19.53
CA GLU A 3 17.77 -21.54 -18.15
C GLU A 3 16.77 -20.42 -17.86
N PRO A 4 16.09 -20.43 -16.70
CA PRO A 4 15.28 -19.29 -16.30
C PRO A 4 16.21 -18.07 -16.20
N PRO A 5 15.79 -16.90 -16.70
CA PRO A 5 16.63 -15.72 -16.69
C PRO A 5 17.10 -15.40 -15.27
N THR A 6 18.43 -15.36 -15.08
CA THR A 6 19.14 -15.12 -13.81
C THR A 6 19.08 -13.65 -13.35
N PHE A 7 18.10 -12.89 -13.83
CA PHE A 7 17.91 -11.50 -13.46
C PHE A 7 16.84 -11.40 -12.37
N PRO A 8 17.11 -10.70 -11.25
CA PRO A 8 16.07 -10.45 -10.26
C PRO A 8 14.91 -9.71 -10.95
N ASP A 9 13.68 -10.17 -10.70
CA ASP A 9 12.47 -9.47 -11.14
C ASP A 9 12.42 -8.12 -10.43
N LEU A 10 12.97 -7.09 -11.09
CA LEU A 10 13.08 -5.72 -10.59
C LEU A 10 11.72 -5.15 -10.18
N ARG A 11 10.64 -5.56 -10.88
CA ARG A 11 9.28 -5.11 -10.59
C ARG A 11 8.79 -5.73 -9.27
N ARG A 12 9.03 -7.02 -9.05
CA ARG A 12 8.72 -7.65 -7.75
C ARG A 12 9.58 -7.06 -6.63
N TYR A 13 10.88 -6.86 -6.86
CA TYR A 13 11.74 -6.26 -5.84
C TYR A 13 11.27 -4.85 -5.44
N GLN A 14 10.90 -4.01 -6.41
CA GLN A 14 10.31 -2.71 -6.14
C GLN A 14 8.97 -2.82 -5.41
N ALA A 15 8.10 -3.75 -5.82
CA ALA A 15 6.82 -3.98 -5.18
C ALA A 15 6.96 -4.41 -3.72
N HIS A 16 7.97 -5.21 -3.38
CA HIS A 16 8.28 -5.53 -1.98
C HIS A 16 8.68 -4.29 -1.18
N ALA A 17 9.50 -3.42 -1.76
CA ALA A 17 9.88 -2.15 -1.12
C ALA A 17 8.65 -1.24 -0.91
N ASP A 18 7.79 -1.11 -1.91
CA ASP A 18 6.57 -0.31 -1.86
C ASP A 18 5.56 -0.87 -0.85
N LEU A 19 5.41 -2.20 -0.79
CA LEU A 19 4.60 -2.90 0.19
C LEU A 19 5.08 -2.57 1.61
N PHE A 20 6.38 -2.69 1.86
CA PHE A 20 6.97 -2.39 3.15
C PHE A 20 6.78 -0.92 3.55
N ASP A 21 6.99 0.02 2.62
CA ASP A 21 6.81 1.45 2.85
C ASP A 21 5.35 1.79 3.20
N LYS A 22 4.39 1.32 2.39
CA LYS A 22 2.96 1.59 2.59
C LYS A 22 2.44 1.00 3.89
N LEU A 23 2.80 -0.25 4.22
CA LEU A 23 2.43 -0.86 5.50
C LEU A 23 3.08 -0.15 6.69
N SER A 24 4.34 0.29 6.56
CA SER A 24 5.04 1.04 7.61
C SER A 24 4.36 2.38 7.89
N LYS A 25 3.99 3.12 6.84
CA LYS A 25 3.25 4.38 6.94
C LYS A 25 1.87 4.18 7.55
N LEU A 26 1.10 3.19 7.08
CA LEU A 26 -0.21 2.86 7.64
C LEU A 26 -0.11 2.54 9.13
N ARG A 27 0.85 1.69 9.52
CA ARG A 27 1.09 1.35 10.93
C ARG A 27 1.42 2.57 11.76
N ALA A 28 2.32 3.44 11.28
CA ALA A 28 2.69 4.66 12.00
C ALA A 28 1.49 5.59 12.20
N PHE A 29 0.69 5.79 11.16
CA PHE A 29 -0.49 6.65 11.19
C PHE A 29 -1.55 6.12 12.16
N LEU A 30 -1.88 4.83 12.09
CA LEU A 30 -2.82 4.18 13.01
C LEU A 30 -2.30 4.20 14.45
N SER A 31 -0.99 4.06 14.65
CA SER A 31 -0.39 4.15 15.99
C SER A 31 -0.52 5.56 16.57
N MET A 32 -0.36 6.60 15.75
CA MET A 32 -0.57 7.99 16.19
C MET A 32 -2.04 8.24 16.55
N LEU A 33 -2.99 7.76 15.74
CA LEU A 33 -4.41 7.85 16.03
C LEU A 33 -4.77 7.11 17.32
N HIS A 34 -4.23 5.91 17.49
CA HIS A 34 -4.44 5.13 18.70
C HIS A 34 -3.83 5.80 19.94
N ALA A 35 -2.62 6.34 19.85
CA ALA A 35 -1.94 7.02 20.96
C ALA A 35 -2.62 8.32 21.38
N GLY A 36 -3.18 9.08 20.42
CA GLY A 36 -4.01 10.25 20.72
C GLY A 36 -5.39 9.90 21.27
N GLY A 37 -5.82 8.65 21.12
CA GLY A 37 -7.13 8.14 21.50
C GLY A 37 -8.19 8.41 20.43
N PHE A 38 -9.06 7.43 20.19
CA PHE A 38 -10.19 7.58 19.26
C PHE A 38 -11.13 8.74 19.62
N GLU A 39 -11.19 9.13 20.89
CA GLU A 39 -11.93 10.31 21.35
C GLU A 39 -11.33 11.62 20.82
N HIS A 40 -10.00 11.73 20.72
CA HIS A 40 -9.37 12.89 20.10
C HIS A 40 -9.70 12.97 18.61
N PHE A 41 -9.67 11.83 17.91
CA PHE A 41 -10.08 11.75 16.50
C PHE A 41 -11.53 12.19 16.31
N ARG A 42 -12.46 11.73 17.16
CA ARG A 42 -13.88 12.13 17.14
C ARG A 42 -14.12 13.61 17.42
N ALA A 43 -13.21 14.25 18.16
CA ALA A 43 -13.28 15.67 18.46
C ALA A 43 -12.75 16.57 17.32
N LEU A 44 -12.13 16.00 16.27
CA LEU A 44 -11.70 16.75 15.09
C LEU A 44 -12.89 17.14 14.21
N GLU A 45 -12.71 18.16 13.37
CA GLU A 45 -13.67 18.49 12.32
C GLU A 45 -13.85 17.34 11.33
N GLU A 46 -15.07 17.15 10.81
CA GLU A 46 -15.41 16.05 9.90
C GLU A 46 -14.49 15.99 8.67
N ALA A 47 -14.15 17.15 8.08
CA ALA A 47 -13.23 17.21 6.95
C ALA A 47 -11.84 16.65 7.30
N ARG A 48 -11.36 16.94 8.52
CA ARG A 48 -10.08 16.44 9.04
C ARG A 48 -10.14 14.94 9.34
N GLN A 49 -11.27 14.47 9.87
CA GLN A 49 -11.52 13.04 10.06
C GLN A 49 -11.49 12.29 8.72
N ALA A 50 -12.19 12.82 7.71
CA ALA A 50 -12.23 12.25 6.38
C ALA A 50 -10.84 12.19 5.73
N GLU A 51 -10.04 13.25 5.83
CA GLU A 51 -8.67 13.30 5.32
C GLU A 51 -7.78 12.22 5.94
N ILE A 52 -7.87 12.05 7.26
CA ILE A 52 -7.13 11.02 8.01
C ILE A 52 -7.53 9.62 7.54
N LEU A 53 -8.83 9.34 7.45
CA LEU A 53 -9.34 8.05 6.99
C LEU A 53 -8.96 7.77 5.54
N TRP A 54 -9.04 8.80 4.69
CA TRP A 54 -8.62 8.72 3.29
C TRP A 54 -7.14 8.40 3.15
N THR A 55 -6.29 9.01 3.98
CA THR A 55 -4.84 8.72 4.01
C THR A 55 -4.57 7.26 4.39
N CYS A 56 -5.31 6.71 5.37
CA CYS A 56 -5.22 5.30 5.72
C CYS A 56 -5.64 4.40 4.55
N LEU A 57 -6.70 4.77 3.85
CA LEU A 57 -7.18 4.03 2.67
C LEU A 57 -6.14 4.05 1.54
N ASP A 58 -5.52 5.19 1.24
CA ASP A 58 -4.45 5.29 0.22
C ASP A 58 -3.26 4.38 0.54
N TYR A 59 -2.84 4.32 1.82
CA TYR A 59 -1.78 3.41 2.21
C TYR A 59 -2.19 1.94 2.10
N ALA A 60 -3.43 1.60 2.46
CA ALA A 60 -3.94 0.24 2.34
C ALA A 60 -4.05 -0.21 0.87
N GLU A 61 -4.60 0.62 -0.01
CA GLU A 61 -4.73 0.35 -1.44
C GLU A 61 -3.37 0.23 -2.12
N GLY A 62 -2.43 1.12 -1.78
CA GLY A 62 -1.05 1.05 -2.26
C GLY A 62 -0.35 -0.23 -1.82
N ALA A 63 -0.53 -0.66 -0.57
CA ALA A 63 0.00 -1.92 -0.07
C ALA A 63 -0.64 -3.12 -0.78
N TYR A 64 -1.95 -3.12 -0.99
CA TYR A 64 -2.65 -4.18 -1.70
C TYR A 64 -2.14 -4.32 -3.14
N THR A 65 -2.00 -3.22 -3.87
CA THR A 65 -1.45 -3.19 -5.22
C THR A 65 0.00 -3.72 -5.25
N ALA A 66 0.83 -3.31 -4.28
CA ALA A 66 2.19 -3.79 -4.19
C ALA A 66 2.27 -5.31 -3.90
N LEU A 67 1.35 -5.83 -3.07
CA LEU A 67 1.25 -7.25 -2.77
C LEU A 67 0.85 -8.07 -4.01
N THR A 68 -0.13 -7.62 -4.81
CA THR A 68 -0.54 -8.34 -6.03
C THR A 68 0.58 -8.40 -7.06
N ILE A 69 1.39 -7.33 -7.18
CA ILE A 69 2.59 -7.32 -8.02
C ILE A 69 3.65 -8.28 -7.48
N TRP A 70 3.91 -8.26 -6.17
CA TRP A 70 4.89 -9.12 -5.51
C TRP A 70 4.55 -10.61 -5.68
N ASP A 71 3.29 -10.98 -5.45
CA ASP A 71 2.79 -12.35 -5.60
C ASP A 71 2.72 -12.81 -7.06
N GLY A 72 2.92 -11.89 -8.02
CA GLY A 72 2.84 -12.17 -9.45
C GLY A 72 1.40 -12.41 -9.94
N ILE A 73 0.40 -11.97 -9.18
CA ILE A 73 -1.03 -12.01 -9.52
C ILE A 73 -1.39 -10.87 -10.48
N ASP A 74 -0.59 -9.80 -10.52
CA ASP A 74 -0.69 -8.74 -11.51
C ASP A 74 -0.27 -9.24 -12.91
N THR A 75 -1.12 -10.07 -13.50
CA THR A 75 -1.09 -10.41 -14.92
C THR A 75 -1.46 -9.18 -15.70
N GLN A 76 -0.65 -8.80 -16.69
CA GLN A 76 -0.86 -7.65 -17.58
C GLN A 76 -2.17 -7.76 -18.41
N GLU A 77 -3.35 -7.76 -17.79
CA GLU A 77 -4.64 -7.71 -18.52
C GLU A 77 -4.99 -6.28 -18.99
N GLY A 78 -4.16 -5.28 -18.67
CA GLY A 78 -4.35 -3.89 -19.09
C GLY A 78 -3.57 -3.42 -20.32
N ALA A 79 -2.76 -4.28 -20.95
CA ALA A 79 -1.87 -3.85 -22.05
C ALA A 79 -2.45 -4.07 -23.46
N ASP A 80 -3.57 -4.78 -23.61
CA ASP A 80 -4.17 -5.16 -24.91
C ASP A 80 -5.42 -4.35 -25.29
N LEU A 81 -5.59 -3.14 -24.73
CA LEU A 81 -6.63 -2.19 -25.15
C LEU A 81 -6.01 -0.89 -25.66
N HIS A 82 -5.22 -0.99 -26.74
CA HIS A 82 -4.89 0.14 -27.61
C HIS A 82 -4.75 -0.29 -29.06
#